data_AF-A0A1J8J970-F1
#
_entry.id   AF-A0A1J8J970-F1
#
_cell.length_a   1.000
_cell.length_b   1.000
_cell.length_c   1.000
_cell.angle_alpha   90.00
_cell.angle_beta   90.00
_cell.angle_gamma   90.00
#
_symmetry.space_group_name_H-M   'P 1'
#
loop_
_entity.id
_entity.type
_entity.pdbx_description
1 polymer ?
#
loop_
_entity_poly.entity_id
_entity_poly.type
_entity_poly.pdbx_seq_one_letter_code
_entity_poly.pdbx_strand_id
1 'polypeptide(L)'
;MTFQELDACIAGSGRRSIASALIAFILDALDEGQDGVDLDVFQSHTRFIRNNVTTVASYLQLHGIIHIQYYRDGAAERQYESVNNYGRWAKQHYQLSASVKELYRRN
;
A
#
# COMPACT_ATOMS: atom_id res chain seq x y z
N MET A 1 -16.93 -3.67 2.37
CA MET A 1 -16.48 -2.29 2.14
C MET A 1 -17.23 -1.76 0.94
N THR A 2 -17.70 -0.52 0.99
CA THR A 2 -18.34 0.20 -0.13
C THR A 2 -17.43 1.29 -0.66
N PHE A 3 -17.72 1.84 -1.86
CA PHE A 3 -17.00 2.99 -2.39
C PHE A 3 -17.11 4.24 -1.50
N GLN A 4 -18.25 4.43 -0.83
CA GLN A 4 -18.44 5.55 0.09
C GLN A 4 -17.58 5.40 1.36
N GLU A 5 -17.49 4.18 1.90
CA GLU A 5 -16.61 3.89 3.04
C GLU A 5 -15.13 4.08 2.66
N LEU A 6 -14.74 3.65 1.46
CA LEU A 6 -13.39 3.84 0.95
C LEU A 6 -13.07 5.33 0.76
N ASP A 7 -13.96 6.12 0.14
CA ASP A 7 -13.74 7.56 -0.04
C ASP A 7 -13.66 8.30 1.30
N ALA A 8 -14.47 7.91 2.29
CA ALA A 8 -14.40 8.45 3.64
C ALA A 8 -13.04 8.16 4.30
N CYS A 9 -12.49 6.94 4.15
CA CYS A 9 -11.14 6.61 4.64
C CYS A 9 -10.07 7.43 3.92
N ILE A 10 -10.16 7.55 2.59
CA ILE A 10 -9.23 8.35 1.78
C ILE A 10 -9.24 9.81 2.21
N ALA A 11 -10.42 10.40 2.42
CA ALA A 11 -10.58 11.76 2.93
C ALA A 11 -10.04 11.92 4.36
N GLY A 12 -10.22 10.92 5.21
CA GLY A 12 -9.76 10.88 6.60
C GLY A 12 -8.25 10.70 6.79
N SER A 13 -7.50 10.34 5.74
CA SER A 13 -6.05 10.08 5.81
C SER A 13 -5.17 11.30 6.17
N GLY A 14 -5.77 12.49 6.21
CA GLY A 14 -5.05 13.77 6.38
C GLY A 14 -4.25 14.22 5.14
N ARG A 15 -4.05 13.32 4.17
CA ARG A 15 -3.32 13.56 2.92
C ARG A 15 -3.99 12.81 1.77
N ARG A 16 -5.20 13.25 1.42
CA ARG A 16 -6.07 12.64 0.42
C ARG A 16 -5.33 12.29 -0.88
N SER A 17 -4.51 13.21 -1.40
CA SER A 17 -3.76 13.00 -2.64
C SER A 17 -2.80 11.82 -2.58
N ILE A 18 -2.11 11.60 -1.46
CA ILE A 18 -1.21 10.46 -1.28
C ILE A 18 -2.03 9.17 -1.14
N ALA A 19 -3.11 9.18 -0.37
CA ALA A 19 -3.95 8.00 -0.18
C ALA A 19 -4.59 7.54 -1.49
N SER A 20 -5.19 8.46 -2.24
CA SER A 20 -5.75 8.20 -3.56
C SER A 20 -4.70 7.69 -4.55
N ALA A 21 -3.54 8.36 -4.62
CA ALA A 21 -2.46 7.94 -5.51
C ALA A 21 -1.93 6.56 -5.16
N LEU A 22 -1.78 6.23 -3.86
CA LEU A 22 -1.29 4.94 -3.43
C LEU A 22 -2.25 3.81 -3.80
N ILE A 23 -3.55 4.00 -3.57
CA ILE A 23 -4.56 3.00 -3.93
C ILE A 23 -4.61 2.79 -5.45
N ALA A 24 -4.65 3.88 -6.21
CA ALA A 24 -4.62 3.82 -7.68
C ALA A 24 -3.37 3.11 -8.20
N PHE A 25 -2.20 3.44 -7.66
CA PHE A 25 -0.93 2.84 -8.07
C PHE A 25 -0.86 1.33 -7.77
N ILE A 26 -1.46 0.87 -6.66
CA ILE A 26 -1.55 -0.56 -6.38
C ILE A 26 -2.57 -1.25 -7.30
N LEU A 27 -3.67 -0.58 -7.65
CA LEU A 27 -4.64 -1.10 -8.61
C LEU A 27 -4.01 -1.28 -10.00
N ASP A 28 -3.27 -0.28 -10.48
CA ASP A 28 -2.56 -0.35 -11.76
C ASP A 28 -1.56 -1.53 -11.76
N ALA A 29 -0.82 -1.72 -10.67
CA ALA A 29 0.10 -2.85 -10.53
C ALA A 29 -0.62 -4.21 -10.53
N LEU A 30 -1.81 -4.29 -9.92
CA LEU A 30 -2.64 -5.50 -9.93
C LEU A 30 -3.17 -5.81 -11.34
N ASP A 31 -3.55 -4.79 -12.10
CA ASP A 31 -3.96 -4.95 -13.51
C ASP A 31 -2.79 -5.44 -14.38
N GLU A 32 -1.54 -5.13 -14.01
CA GLU A 32 -0.31 -5.66 -14.62
C GLU A 32 0.10 -7.05 -14.08
N GLY A 33 -0.68 -7.65 -13.18
CA GLY A 33 -0.42 -8.97 -12.60
C GLY A 33 0.58 -8.99 -11.45
N GLN A 34 0.96 -7.82 -10.91
CA GLN A 34 1.79 -7.70 -9.72
C GLN A 34 0.92 -7.74 -8.45
N ASP A 35 1.36 -8.46 -7.41
CA ASP A 35 0.62 -8.50 -6.14
C ASP A 35 1.09 -7.43 -5.16
N GLY A 36 0.91 -6.15 -5.52
CA GLY A 36 1.31 -5.01 -4.68
C GLY A 36 2.53 -4.26 -5.18
N VAL A 37 2.97 -3.26 -4.41
CA VAL A 37 4.04 -2.33 -4.82
C VAL A 37 5.01 -2.05 -3.68
N ASP A 38 6.28 -1.89 -4.02
CA ASP A 38 7.30 -1.47 -3.05
C ASP A 38 7.21 0.04 -2.79
N LEU A 39 7.39 0.46 -1.52
CA LEU A 39 7.43 1.87 -1.14
C LEU A 39 8.45 2.67 -1.98
N ASP A 40 9.61 2.10 -2.24
CA ASP A 40 10.67 2.76 -3.01
C ASP A 40 10.23 3.02 -4.46
N VAL A 41 9.46 2.10 -5.06
CA VAL A 41 8.90 2.23 -6.41
C VAL A 41 7.81 3.30 -6.44
N PHE A 42 6.87 3.26 -5.50
CA PHE A 42 5.83 4.29 -5.41
C PHE A 42 6.43 5.69 -5.20
N GLN A 43 7.45 5.80 -4.34
CA GLN A 43 8.14 7.05 -4.06
C GLN A 43 8.87 7.60 -5.29
N SER A 44 9.53 6.74 -6.08
CA SER A 44 10.25 7.17 -7.27
C SER A 44 9.32 7.72 -8.37
N HIS A 45 8.11 7.15 -8.48
CA HIS A 45 7.10 7.58 -9.46
C HIS A 45 6.39 8.88 -9.05
N THR A 46 6.05 9.01 -7.76
CA THR A 46 5.22 10.13 -7.28
C THR A 46 6.01 11.30 -6.71
N ARG A 47 7.28 11.08 -6.32
CA ARG A 47 8.13 12.04 -5.59
C ARG A 47 7.54 12.53 -4.27
N PHE A 48 6.53 11.85 -3.71
CA PHE A 48 6.04 12.18 -2.38
C PHE A 48 7.12 11.95 -1.32
N ILE A 49 7.12 12.79 -0.29
CA ILE A 49 8.05 12.66 0.84
C ILE A 49 7.77 11.34 1.56
N ARG A 50 8.79 10.47 1.68
CA ARG A 50 8.68 9.11 2.25
C ARG A 50 7.89 9.05 3.55
N ASN A 51 8.22 9.94 4.50
CA ASN A 51 7.55 9.97 5.81
C ASN A 51 6.04 10.16 5.68
N ASN A 52 5.61 11.01 4.74
CA ASN A 52 4.19 11.26 4.50
C ASN A 52 3.50 10.04 3.88
N VAL A 53 4.19 9.33 2.99
CA VAL A 53 3.69 8.07 2.42
C VAL A 53 3.55 7.02 3.51
N THR A 54 4.57 6.81 4.35
CA THR A 54 4.52 5.82 5.42
C THR A 54 3.43 6.14 6.44
N THR A 55 3.24 7.41 6.81
CA THR A 55 2.15 7.82 7.71
C THR A 55 0.77 7.48 7.12
N VAL A 56 0.57 7.79 5.82
CA VAL A 56 -0.68 7.46 5.13
C VAL A 56 -0.87 5.96 5.00
N ALA A 57 0.17 5.22 4.63
CA ALA A 57 0.12 3.76 4.53
C ALA A 57 -0.24 3.11 5.87
N SER A 58 0.35 3.57 6.99
CA SER A 58 -0.01 3.08 8.32
C SER A 58 -1.46 3.38 8.67
N TYR A 59 -1.96 4.57 8.33
CA TYR A 59 -3.38 4.91 8.49
C TYR A 59 -4.29 3.97 7.67
N LEU A 60 -3.97 3.78 6.38
CA LEU A 60 -4.74 2.90 5.51
C LEU A 60 -4.71 1.44 5.97
N GLN A 61 -3.58 0.97 6.52
CA GLN A 61 -3.48 -0.35 7.14
C GLN A 61 -4.38 -0.46 8.37
N LEU A 62 -4.36 0.54 9.25
CA LEU A 62 -5.21 0.57 10.45
C LEU A 62 -6.70 0.45 10.09
N HIS A 63 -7.10 1.04 8.97
CA HIS A 63 -8.46 0.98 8.43
C HIS A 63 -8.74 -0.23 7.52
N GLY A 64 -7.80 -1.18 7.42
CA GLY A 64 -7.98 -2.42 6.65
C GLY A 64 -8.06 -2.21 5.13
N ILE A 65 -7.55 -1.09 4.62
CA ILE A 65 -7.53 -0.76 3.19
C ILE A 65 -6.35 -1.43 2.50
N ILE A 66 -5.20 -1.45 3.15
CA ILE A 66 -3.97 -2.08 2.65
C ILE A 66 -3.32 -2.97 3.71
N HIS A 67 -2.45 -3.85 3.27
CA HIS A 67 -1.51 -4.59 4.11
C HIS A 67 -0.09 -4.10 3.82
N ILE A 68 0.66 -3.75 4.87
CA ILE A 68 2.10 -3.50 4.77
C ILE A 68 2.81 -4.80 5.14
N GLN A 69 3.57 -5.31 4.19
CA GLN A 69 4.50 -6.41 4.36
C GLN A 69 5.93 -5.88 4.40
N TYR A 70 6.76 -6.56 5.15
CA TYR A 70 8.17 -6.23 5.34
C TYR A 70 9.02 -7.36 4.79
N TYR A 71 10.09 -7.00 4.09
CA TYR A 71 11.08 -7.96 3.61
C TYR A 71 12.48 -7.33 3.68
N ARG A 72 13.51 -8.14 3.47
CA ARG A 72 14.90 -7.68 3.35
C ARG A 72 15.45 -8.05 1.98
N ASP A 73 16.19 -7.14 1.35
CA ASP A 73 16.95 -7.43 0.14
C ASP A 73 18.10 -8.41 0.40
N GLY A 74 18.39 -9.25 -0.60
CA GLY A 74 19.56 -10.14 -0.60
C GLY A 74 19.26 -11.62 -0.32
N ALA A 75 18.00 -11.98 -0.10
CA ALA A 75 17.56 -13.37 -0.16
C ALA A 75 17.30 -13.78 -1.63
N ALA A 76 17.49 -15.06 -1.95
CA ALA A 76 17.20 -15.61 -3.29
C ALA A 76 15.71 -15.47 -3.65
N GLU A 77 14.84 -15.49 -2.64
CA GLU A 77 13.41 -15.24 -2.76
C GLU A 77 12.97 -14.23 -1.69
N ARG A 78 12.04 -13.34 -2.04
CA ARG A 78 11.49 -12.36 -1.09
C ARG A 78 10.58 -13.08 -0.10
N GLN A 79 10.96 -13.03 1.18
CA GLN A 79 10.11 -13.48 2.27
C GLN A 79 9.42 -12.26 2.88
N TYR A 80 8.09 -12.28 2.85
CA TYR A 80 7.25 -11.20 3.34
C TYR A 80 6.73 -11.52 4.74
N GLU A 81 6.86 -10.55 5.64
CA GLU A 81 6.37 -10.64 7.00
C GLU A 81 5.40 -9.51 7.31
N SER A 82 4.35 -9.76 8.07
CA SER A 82 3.37 -8.74 8.46
C SER A 82 3.86 -7.80 9.57
N VAL A 83 4.98 -8.14 10.22
CA VAL A 83 5.61 -7.38 11.29
C VAL A 83 7.04 -7.03 10.88
N ASN A 84 7.48 -5.83 11.23
CA ASN A 84 8.84 -5.40 10.93
C ASN A 84 9.85 -6.04 11.89
N ASN A 85 10.30 -7.25 11.56
CA ASN A 85 11.37 -7.95 12.30
C ASN A 85 12.79 -7.53 11.86
N TYR A 86 12.93 -6.79 10.75
CA TYR A 86 14.22 -6.38 10.19
C TYR A 86 14.64 -4.95 10.61
N GLY A 87 13.80 -4.25 11.37
CA GLY A 87 14.04 -2.90 11.87
C GLY A 87 14.28 -1.89 10.75
N ARG A 88 15.38 -1.13 10.85
CA ARG A 88 15.75 -0.10 9.86
C ARG A 88 16.08 -0.65 8.47
N TRP A 89 16.35 -1.95 8.37
CA TRP A 89 16.74 -2.61 7.12
C TRP A 89 15.56 -3.20 6.37
N ALA A 90 14.35 -3.10 6.92
CA ALA A 90 13.15 -3.56 6.26
C ALA A 90 12.78 -2.67 5.07
N LYS A 91 12.50 -3.32 3.95
CA LYS A 91 11.73 -2.74 2.87
C LYS A 91 10.25 -2.97 3.11
N GLN A 92 9.43 -2.05 2.61
CA GLN A 92 7.98 -2.10 2.74
C GLN A 92 7.36 -2.41 1.39
N HIS A 93 6.42 -3.34 1.40
CA HIS A 93 5.62 -3.76 0.27
C HIS A 93 4.14 -3.58 0.63
N TYR A 94 3.38 -2.92 -0.23
CA TYR A 94 2.00 -2.53 0.02
C TYR A 94 1.06 -3.31 -0.88
N GLN A 95 0.08 -3.97 -0.28
CA GLN A 95 -0.94 -4.75 -0.98
C GLN A 95 -2.33 -4.24 -0.63
N LEU A 96 -3.27 -4.24 -1.58
CA LEU A 96 -4.67 -4.00 -1.24
C LEU A 96 -5.22 -5.15 -0.40
N SER A 97 -6.09 -4.83 0.55
CA SER A 97 -6.86 -5.85 1.25
C SER A 97 -7.87 -6.53 0.31
N ALA A 98 -8.31 -7.73 0.69
CA ALA A 98 -9.29 -8.48 -0.11
C ALA A 98 -10.59 -7.71 -0.34
N SER A 99 -11.05 -6.95 0.65
CA SER A 99 -12.28 -6.14 0.56
C SER A 99 -12.18 -5.00 -0.46
N VAL A 100 -10.99 -4.40 -0.59
CA VAL A 100 -10.75 -3.37 -1.62
C VAL A 100 -10.57 -4.03 -2.99
N LYS A 101 -9.83 -5.14 -3.08
CA LYS A 101 -9.70 -5.91 -4.34
C LYS A 101 -11.06 -6.34 -4.87
N GLU A 102 -11.96 -6.81 -4.02
CA GLU A 102 -13.33 -7.20 -4.38
C GLU A 102 -14.17 -6.00 -4.84
N LEU A 103 -14.03 -4.85 -4.19
CA LEU A 103 -14.74 -3.62 -4.56
C LEU A 103 -14.38 -3.14 -5.98
N TYR A 104 -13.13 -3.36 -6.42
CA TYR A 104 -12.64 -2.99 -7.75
C TYR A 104 -12.71 -4.12 -8.79
N ARG A 105 -13.07 -5.36 -8.40
CA ARG A 105 -13.34 -6.42 -9.38
C ARG A 105 -14.57 -6.04 -10.20
N ARG A 106 -14.34 -5.83 -11.49
CA ARG A 106 -15.41 -5.73 -12.48
C ARG A 106 -15.84 -7.16 -12.83
N ASN A 107 -17.10 -7.49 -12.57
CA ASN A 107 -17.74 -8.69 -13.11
C ASN A 107 -17.68 -8.69 -14.65
#